data_AF-X6K4A9-F1
#
_entry.id   AF-X6K4A9-F1
#
_cell.length_a   1.000
_cell.length_b   1.000
_cell.length_c   1.000
_cell.angle_alpha   90.00
_cell.angle_beta   90.00
_cell.angle_gamma   90.00
#
_symmetry.space_group_name_H-M   'P 1'
#
loop_
_entity.id
_entity.type
_entity.pdbx_description
1 polymer ?
#
loop_
_entity_poly.entity_id
_entity_poly.type
_entity_poly.pdbx_seq_one_letter_code
_entity_poly.pdbx_strand_id
1 'polypeptide(L)'
;MRRSHVTTVSLLAALVLAACTNAKDVLEPSAITPPAASAQPAQPFTAPGIAPAATPAPAVGATTPANPAQSAAALSKTRLQIAPIVGASVEAATPLTAELQTRAKQRGITLAGSADQAATHVLKGYFSTMTEGKDTTVIYVWDVYDPAGNRLHRINGQQKAPSVNAAEGWPAVAPATMQAIADQTIDQFAAWLGGSAG
;
A
#
# COMPACT_ATOMS: atom_id res chain seq x y z
N MET A 1 -28.14 -42.65 -30.10
CA MET A 1 -28.57 -43.27 -28.81
C MET A 1 -27.69 -42.65 -27.73
N ARG A 2 -28.05 -41.53 -27.07
CA ARG A 2 -28.92 -41.40 -25.87
C ARG A 2 -28.41 -42.35 -24.77
N ARG A 3 -27.86 -41.88 -23.64
CA ARG A 3 -28.62 -41.25 -22.54
C ARG A 3 -27.72 -40.51 -21.54
N SER A 4 -28.28 -39.41 -21.04
CA SER A 4 -27.86 -38.59 -19.90
C SER A 4 -28.12 -39.29 -18.56
N HIS A 5 -27.35 -38.92 -17.53
CA HIS A 5 -27.73 -39.11 -16.13
C HIS A 5 -27.69 -37.76 -15.40
N VAL A 6 -28.90 -37.28 -15.09
CA VAL A 6 -29.20 -36.22 -14.14
C VAL A 6 -29.84 -36.92 -12.97
N THR A 7 -29.28 -36.81 -11.75
CA THR A 7 -30.04 -37.07 -10.52
C THR A 7 -29.56 -36.19 -9.38
N THR A 8 -30.50 -35.37 -8.93
CA THR A 8 -30.61 -34.44 -7.82
C THR A 8 -30.47 -35.09 -6.44
N VAL A 9 -29.91 -34.41 -5.44
CA VAL A 9 -30.48 -34.33 -4.07
C VAL A 9 -30.08 -32.99 -3.44
N SER A 10 -31.07 -32.13 -3.27
CA SER A 10 -31.04 -30.97 -2.38
C SER A 10 -31.26 -31.41 -0.94
N LEU A 11 -30.52 -30.83 0.02
CA LEU A 11 -30.97 -30.78 1.41
C LEU A 11 -30.72 -29.37 1.97
N LEU A 12 -31.83 -28.73 2.36
CA LEU A 12 -31.89 -27.46 3.08
C LEU A 12 -31.27 -27.61 4.48
N ALA A 13 -30.52 -26.58 4.90
CA ALA A 13 -30.44 -26.20 6.30
C ALA A 13 -30.54 -24.68 6.39
N ALA A 14 -31.71 -24.20 6.82
CA ALA A 14 -31.95 -22.84 7.22
C ALA A 14 -31.53 -22.68 8.69
N LEU A 15 -30.62 -21.75 8.97
CA LEU A 15 -30.49 -21.17 10.30
C LEU A 15 -30.61 -19.64 10.18
N VAL A 16 -31.72 -19.15 10.72
CA VAL A 16 -32.02 -17.75 11.02
C VAL A 16 -31.38 -17.46 12.38
N LEU A 17 -30.72 -16.30 12.57
CA LEU A 17 -31.02 -15.34 13.66
C LEU A 17 -30.09 -14.13 13.69
N ALA A 18 -30.75 -12.99 13.95
CA ALA A 18 -30.30 -11.82 14.70
C ALA A 18 -29.35 -10.80 14.02
N ALA A 19 -30.00 -9.82 13.40
CA ALA A 19 -29.48 -8.49 13.19
C ALA A 19 -29.25 -7.75 14.52
N CYS A 20 -28.13 -7.02 14.62
CA CYS A 20 -28.00 -5.85 15.49
C CYS A 20 -27.21 -4.76 14.73
N THR A 21 -27.92 -4.02 13.88
CA THR A 21 -27.50 -2.69 13.43
C THR A 21 -27.84 -1.69 14.53
N ASN A 22 -26.83 -1.03 15.10
CA ASN A 22 -27.01 0.27 15.76
C ASN A 22 -26.02 1.28 15.16
N ALA A 23 -26.27 1.65 13.92
CA ALA A 23 -25.76 2.89 13.33
C ALA A 23 -26.79 3.99 13.61
N LYS A 24 -26.75 4.56 14.81
CA LYS A 24 -27.48 5.76 15.20
C LYS A 24 -26.95 6.30 16.52
N ASP A 25 -25.68 6.73 16.51
CA ASP A 25 -25.10 7.60 17.55
C ASP A 25 -23.79 8.27 17.08
N VAL A 26 -23.72 8.74 15.83
CA VAL A 26 -22.54 9.52 15.36
C VAL A 26 -22.99 10.70 14.50
N LEU A 27 -24.04 11.41 14.94
CA LEU A 27 -24.36 12.74 14.44
C LEU A 27 -25.08 13.53 15.55
N GLU A 28 -24.33 14.02 16.55
CA GLU A 28 -24.69 15.25 17.25
C GLU A 28 -23.44 16.11 17.47
N PRO A 29 -23.31 17.24 16.75
CA PRO A 29 -22.25 18.21 16.93
C PRO A 29 -22.76 19.35 17.81
N SER A 30 -22.84 19.18 19.13
CA SER A 30 -22.96 20.28 20.11
C SER A 30 -22.98 19.76 21.55
N ALA A 31 -21.82 19.66 22.18
CA ALA A 31 -21.72 19.59 23.64
C ALA A 31 -20.34 20.11 24.11
N ILE A 32 -19.97 21.32 23.68
CA ILE A 32 -18.94 22.11 24.35
C ILE A 32 -19.63 22.74 25.57
N THR A 33 -19.37 22.22 26.77
CA THR A 33 -19.70 22.91 28.01
C THR A 33 -18.46 22.91 28.91
N PRO A 34 -17.85 24.07 29.19
CA PRO A 34 -16.76 24.15 30.16
C PRO A 34 -17.33 24.05 31.59
N PRO A 35 -16.74 23.24 32.49
CA PRO A 35 -17.17 23.23 33.89
C PRO A 35 -16.85 24.56 34.56
N ALA A 36 -17.87 25.12 35.21
CA ALA A 36 -17.80 26.30 36.05
C ALA A 36 -16.84 26.10 37.23
N ALA A 37 -16.10 27.15 37.54
CA ALA A 37 -15.25 27.26 38.71
C ALA A 37 -16.08 27.27 39.99
N SER A 38 -15.87 26.30 40.87
CA SER A 38 -16.25 26.35 42.27
C SER A 38 -14.98 26.44 43.12
N ALA A 39 -14.79 27.61 43.73
CA ALA A 39 -13.74 27.89 44.70
C ALA A 39 -14.06 27.22 46.05
N GLN A 40 -13.06 26.57 46.66
CA GLN A 40 -13.08 26.22 48.10
C GLN A 40 -11.63 26.20 48.65
N PRO A 41 -11.39 26.58 49.92
CA PRO A 41 -10.17 27.26 50.34
C PRO A 41 -8.99 26.37 50.71
N ALA A 42 -7.81 26.97 50.64
CA ALA A 42 -6.52 26.41 51.01
C ALA A 42 -6.46 26.00 52.50
N GLN A 43 -5.90 24.81 52.73
CA GLN A 43 -5.38 24.36 54.02
C GLN A 43 -3.97 23.79 53.76
N PRO A 44 -2.95 24.15 54.54
CA PRO A 44 -1.60 23.64 54.36
C PRO A 44 -1.42 22.32 55.09
N PHE A 45 -1.23 21.23 54.36
CA PHE A 45 -0.73 19.96 54.91
C PHE A 45 0.63 19.67 54.28
N THR A 46 1.67 19.84 55.08
CA THR A 46 3.02 19.33 54.82
C THR A 46 3.00 17.81 54.85
N ALA A 47 3.32 17.17 53.71
CA ALA A 47 3.58 15.74 53.62
C ALA A 47 5.07 15.49 53.26
N PRO A 48 5.75 14.54 53.91
CA PRO A 48 7.10 14.13 53.54
C PRO A 48 7.11 13.41 52.18
N GLY A 49 8.17 13.63 51.41
CA GLY A 49 8.30 13.21 50.02
C GLY A 49 8.17 11.71 49.78
N ILE A 50 7.41 11.38 48.74
CA ILE A 50 7.45 10.10 48.05
C ILE A 50 7.61 10.46 46.56
N ALA A 51 8.72 10.04 45.98
CA ALA A 51 9.05 10.28 44.57
C ALA A 51 8.03 9.59 43.64
N PRO A 52 7.59 10.24 42.55
CA PRO A 52 6.75 9.57 41.56
C PRO A 52 7.60 8.58 40.73
N ALA A 53 7.23 7.30 40.79
CA ALA A 53 7.68 6.32 39.83
C ALA A 53 7.09 6.66 38.46
N ALA A 54 7.95 7.10 37.54
CA ALA A 54 7.59 7.34 36.15
C ALA A 54 7.36 6.01 35.43
N THR A 55 6.13 5.77 34.99
CA THR A 55 5.78 4.73 34.02
C THR A 55 6.46 5.03 32.68
N PRO A 56 7.20 4.10 32.05
CA PRO A 56 7.77 4.36 30.72
C PRO A 56 6.64 4.39 29.69
N ALA A 57 6.46 5.54 29.03
CA ALA A 57 5.69 5.62 27.80
C ALA A 57 6.44 4.86 26.68
N PRO A 58 5.75 4.09 25.82
CA PRO A 58 6.41 3.46 24.68
C PRO A 58 6.98 4.54 23.75
N ALA A 59 8.29 4.48 23.53
CA ALA A 59 8.97 5.33 22.57
C ALA A 59 8.42 5.03 21.17
N VAL A 60 7.79 6.03 20.57
CA VAL A 60 7.61 6.09 19.11
C VAL A 60 9.01 6.04 18.51
N GLY A 61 9.27 5.00 17.71
CA GLY A 61 10.59 4.75 17.13
C GLY A 61 11.06 5.94 16.31
N ALA A 62 12.21 6.50 16.68
CA ALA A 62 12.91 7.47 15.86
C ALA A 62 13.38 6.77 14.58
N THR A 63 12.90 7.21 13.42
CA THR A 63 13.48 6.83 12.13
C THR A 63 14.83 7.56 12.01
N THR A 64 15.91 6.87 12.39
CA THR A 64 17.27 7.36 12.16
C THR A 64 17.48 7.55 10.65
N PRO A 65 18.09 8.65 10.18
CA PRO A 65 18.35 8.82 8.75
C PRO A 65 19.16 7.66 8.20
N ALA A 66 18.67 7.01 7.14
CA ALA A 66 19.34 5.89 6.51
C ALA A 66 20.73 6.31 6.00
N ASN A 67 21.78 5.61 6.43
CA ASN A 67 23.13 5.79 5.90
C ASN A 67 23.17 5.38 4.42
N PRO A 68 23.71 6.20 3.49
CA PRO A 68 23.79 5.87 2.06
C PRO A 68 24.45 4.51 1.78
N ALA A 69 25.47 4.13 2.56
CA ALA A 69 26.16 2.86 2.42
C ALA A 69 25.27 1.65 2.77
N GLN A 70 24.43 1.77 3.81
CA GLN A 70 23.47 0.72 4.20
C GLN A 70 22.39 0.56 3.13
N SER A 71 21.91 1.67 2.55
CA SER A 71 20.92 1.65 1.47
C SER A 71 21.45 0.96 0.21
N ALA A 72 22.68 1.28 -0.20
CA ALA A 72 23.33 0.62 -1.34
C ALA A 72 23.54 -0.89 -1.11
N ALA A 73 23.90 -1.29 0.11
CA ALA A 73 24.04 -2.70 0.48
C ALA A 73 22.69 -3.45 0.47
N ALA A 74 21.61 -2.82 0.93
CA ALA A 74 20.25 -3.40 0.88
C ALA A 74 19.78 -3.64 -0.56
N LEU A 75 19.98 -2.65 -1.44
CA LEU A 75 19.67 -2.76 -2.87
C LEU A 75 20.45 -3.90 -3.54
N SER A 76 21.74 -4.00 -3.25
CA SER A 76 22.62 -5.03 -3.84
C SER A 76 22.26 -6.46 -3.42
N LYS A 77 21.65 -6.63 -2.24
CA LYS A 77 21.14 -7.93 -1.75
C LYS A 77 19.74 -8.25 -2.28
N THR A 78 19.07 -7.28 -2.89
CA THR A 78 17.71 -7.45 -3.36
C THR A 78 17.69 -8.18 -4.69
N ARG A 79 16.98 -9.31 -4.71
CA ARG A 79 16.54 -10.00 -5.92
C ARG A 79 15.04 -9.77 -6.09
N LEU A 80 14.67 -8.94 -7.06
CA LEU A 80 13.29 -8.49 -7.30
C LEU A 80 12.66 -9.30 -8.44
N GLN A 81 11.54 -9.97 -8.16
CA GLN A 81 10.66 -10.54 -9.17
C GLN A 81 9.49 -9.60 -9.42
N ILE A 82 9.23 -9.29 -10.69
CA ILE A 82 8.06 -8.50 -11.10
C ILE A 82 6.98 -9.47 -11.59
N ALA A 83 5.85 -9.50 -10.90
CA ALA A 83 4.71 -10.32 -11.29
C ALA A 83 3.93 -9.70 -12.46
N PRO A 84 3.10 -10.48 -13.18
CA PRO A 84 2.20 -9.94 -14.19
C PRO A 84 1.32 -8.80 -13.63
N ILE A 85 1.17 -7.74 -14.42
CA ILE A 85 0.38 -6.56 -14.06
C ILE A 85 -1.11 -6.86 -14.22
N VAL A 86 -1.90 -6.43 -13.23
CA VAL A 86 -3.36 -6.60 -13.22
C VAL A 86 -4.04 -5.26 -13.51
N GLY A 87 -5.04 -5.27 -14.38
CA GLY A 87 -5.91 -4.12 -14.65
C GLY A 87 -5.44 -3.17 -15.76
N ALA A 88 -4.17 -3.26 -16.19
CA ALA A 88 -3.65 -2.55 -17.35
C ALA A 88 -3.80 -3.34 -18.66
N SER A 89 -3.96 -2.66 -19.80
CA SER A 89 -3.86 -3.32 -21.10
C SER A 89 -2.40 -3.76 -21.36
N VAL A 90 -2.22 -4.74 -22.25
CA VAL A 90 -0.88 -5.22 -22.62
C VAL A 90 -0.03 -4.09 -23.23
N GLU A 91 -0.64 -3.23 -24.06
CA GLU A 91 0.09 -2.11 -24.66
C GLU A 91 0.57 -1.09 -23.62
N ALA A 92 -0.24 -0.82 -22.58
CA ALA A 92 0.15 0.08 -21.49
C ALA A 92 1.17 -0.57 -20.53
N ALA A 93 1.04 -1.87 -20.25
CA ALA A 93 1.92 -2.60 -19.35
C ALA A 93 3.32 -2.86 -19.93
N THR A 94 3.46 -2.91 -21.25
CA THR A 94 4.73 -3.16 -21.95
C THR A 94 5.80 -2.10 -21.62
N PRO A 95 5.57 -0.78 -21.86
CA PRO A 95 6.56 0.24 -21.52
C PRO A 95 6.80 0.36 -20.01
N LEU A 96 5.78 0.14 -19.17
CA LEU A 96 5.93 0.08 -17.71
C LEU A 96 6.94 -1.00 -17.30
N THR A 97 6.75 -2.22 -17.79
CA THR A 97 7.58 -3.37 -17.39
C THR A 97 9.01 -3.22 -17.88
N ALA A 98 9.19 -2.76 -19.13
CA ALA A 98 10.52 -2.51 -19.68
C ALA A 98 11.29 -1.44 -18.86
N GLU A 99 10.60 -0.38 -18.45
CA GLU A 99 11.23 0.67 -17.65
C GLU A 99 11.52 0.22 -16.23
N LEU A 100 10.61 -0.52 -15.57
CA LEU A 100 10.87 -1.11 -14.25
C LEU A 100 12.14 -1.97 -14.26
N GLN A 101 12.33 -2.78 -15.30
CA GLN A 101 13.52 -3.62 -15.45
C GLN A 101 14.78 -2.78 -15.66
N THR A 102 14.71 -1.74 -16.49
CA THR A 102 15.82 -0.82 -16.75
C THR A 102 16.24 -0.09 -15.48
N ARG A 103 15.28 0.51 -14.77
CA ARG A 103 15.50 1.26 -13.54
C ARG A 103 15.98 0.40 -12.38
N ALA A 104 15.44 -0.80 -12.22
CA ALA A 104 15.91 -1.74 -11.22
C ALA A 104 17.40 -2.04 -11.40
N LYS A 105 17.83 -2.35 -12.63
CA LYS A 105 19.26 -2.59 -12.94
C LYS A 105 20.12 -1.36 -12.68
N GLN A 106 19.66 -0.17 -13.08
CA GLN A 106 20.38 1.10 -12.84
C GLN A 106 20.56 1.40 -11.35
N ARG A 107 19.63 0.94 -10.49
CA ARG A 107 19.71 1.07 -9.03
C ARG A 107 20.47 -0.08 -8.35
N GLY A 108 21.05 -1.00 -9.11
CA GLY A 108 21.80 -2.16 -8.59
C GLY A 108 20.93 -3.29 -8.04
N ILE A 109 19.63 -3.31 -8.36
CA ILE A 109 18.71 -4.37 -7.98
C ILE A 109 18.82 -5.52 -8.98
N THR A 110 19.03 -6.74 -8.48
CA THR A 110 19.05 -7.93 -9.33
C THR A 110 17.63 -8.34 -9.68
N LEU A 111 17.34 -8.63 -10.94
CA LEU A 111 16.02 -9.14 -11.35
C LEU A 111 15.98 -10.67 -11.31
N ALA A 112 14.96 -11.21 -10.66
CA ALA A 112 14.60 -12.63 -10.70
C ALA A 112 13.62 -12.91 -11.85
N GLY A 113 13.78 -14.05 -12.51
CA GLY A 113 12.79 -14.55 -13.46
C GLY A 113 11.51 -14.99 -12.75
N SER A 114 10.40 -15.09 -13.47
CA SER A 114 9.08 -15.39 -12.89
C SER A 114 8.96 -16.74 -12.18
N ALA A 115 9.86 -17.69 -12.47
CA ALA A 115 9.93 -19.01 -11.84
C ALA A 115 11.11 -19.16 -10.85
N ASP A 116 11.90 -18.09 -10.67
CA ASP A 116 13.12 -18.13 -9.86
C ASP A 116 12.77 -18.09 -8.36
N GLN A 117 13.01 -19.19 -7.66
CA GLN A 117 12.77 -19.30 -6.22
C GLN A 117 13.76 -18.48 -5.38
N ALA A 118 14.81 -17.92 -5.98
CA ALA A 118 15.76 -17.05 -5.28
C ALA A 118 15.28 -15.61 -5.15
N ALA A 119 14.07 -15.26 -5.65
CA ALA A 119 13.49 -13.95 -5.46
C ALA A 119 13.41 -13.64 -3.95
N THR A 120 13.93 -12.49 -3.55
CA THR A 120 13.82 -11.99 -2.16
C THR A 120 12.56 -11.16 -1.96
N HIS A 121 12.10 -10.54 -3.05
CA HIS A 121 10.95 -9.64 -3.07
C HIS A 121 10.14 -9.91 -4.34
N VAL A 122 8.82 -9.99 -4.19
CA VAL A 122 7.88 -10.11 -5.30
C VAL A 122 7.02 -8.87 -5.37
N LEU A 123 7.08 -8.16 -6.50
CA LEU A 123 6.35 -6.93 -6.76
C LEU A 123 5.10 -7.25 -7.60
N LYS A 124 3.92 -6.96 -7.04
CA LYS A 124 2.62 -7.21 -7.69
C LYS A 124 1.88 -5.89 -7.92
N GLY A 125 1.50 -5.61 -9.16
CA GLY A 125 0.93 -4.33 -9.58
C GLY A 125 -0.55 -4.41 -9.96
N TYR A 126 -1.31 -3.44 -9.47
CA TYR A 126 -2.74 -3.27 -9.74
C TYR A 126 -2.97 -1.85 -10.25
N PHE A 127 -3.64 -1.75 -11.40
CA PHE A 127 -3.73 -0.51 -12.16
C PHE A 127 -5.16 -0.25 -12.61
N SER A 128 -5.54 1.01 -12.63
CA SER A 128 -6.78 1.49 -13.25
C SER A 128 -6.55 2.83 -13.93
N THR A 129 -7.49 3.20 -14.80
CA THR A 129 -7.50 4.50 -15.47
C THR A 129 -8.82 5.21 -15.23
N MET A 130 -8.76 6.53 -15.19
CA MET A 130 -9.91 7.42 -15.21
C MET A 130 -9.59 8.58 -16.14
N THR A 131 -10.39 8.77 -17.18
CA THR A 131 -10.27 9.91 -18.09
C THR A 131 -11.30 10.97 -17.71
N GLU A 132 -10.86 12.22 -17.66
CA GLU A 132 -11.69 13.38 -17.36
C GLU A 132 -11.32 14.52 -18.31
N GLY A 133 -12.24 14.83 -19.23
CA GLY A 133 -12.02 15.87 -20.24
C GLY A 133 -10.86 15.51 -21.16
N LYS A 134 -9.76 16.27 -21.06
CA LYS A 134 -8.57 16.10 -21.91
C LYS A 134 -7.41 15.39 -21.23
N ASP A 135 -7.61 14.89 -20.02
CA ASP A 135 -6.58 14.26 -19.21
C ASP A 135 -7.00 12.83 -18.82
N THR A 136 -6.03 11.91 -18.80
CA THR A 136 -6.18 10.58 -18.23
C THR A 136 -5.31 10.44 -16.99
N THR A 137 -5.92 9.96 -15.92
CA THR A 137 -5.24 9.60 -14.67
C THR A 137 -5.08 8.09 -14.60
N VAL A 138 -3.84 7.64 -14.46
CA VAL A 138 -3.51 6.26 -14.11
C VAL A 138 -3.37 6.17 -12.61
N ILE A 139 -4.17 5.32 -11.96
CA ILE A 139 -4.05 5.02 -10.53
C ILE A 139 -3.37 3.67 -10.40
N TYR A 140 -2.39 3.57 -9.49
CA TYR A 140 -1.61 2.35 -9.30
C TYR A 140 -1.39 2.02 -7.83
N VAL A 141 -1.40 0.72 -7.56
CA VAL A 141 -1.01 0.13 -6.28
C VAL A 141 -0.06 -1.02 -6.55
N TRP A 142 1.03 -1.03 -5.83
CA TRP A 142 2.00 -2.10 -5.79
C TRP A 142 2.06 -2.69 -4.39
N ASP A 143 1.98 -4.01 -4.31
CA ASP A 143 2.25 -4.75 -3.09
C ASP A 143 3.59 -5.48 -3.22
N VAL A 144 4.43 -5.34 -2.21
CA VAL A 144 5.73 -6.03 -2.09
C VAL A 144 5.59 -7.18 -1.13
N TYR A 145 5.95 -8.38 -1.58
CA TYR A 145 5.87 -9.61 -0.79
C TYR A 145 7.25 -10.22 -0.54
N ASP A 146 7.40 -10.91 0.59
CA ASP A 146 8.51 -11.82 0.82
C ASP A 146 8.28 -13.18 0.12
N PRO A 147 9.27 -14.10 0.13
CA PRO A 147 9.12 -15.41 -0.50
C PRO A 147 8.10 -16.32 0.21
N ALA A 148 7.76 -16.02 1.47
CA ALA A 148 6.74 -16.75 2.23
C ALA A 148 5.31 -16.26 1.92
N GLY A 149 5.17 -15.20 1.12
CA GLY A 149 3.88 -14.62 0.74
C GLY A 149 3.34 -13.59 1.74
N ASN A 150 4.14 -13.12 2.69
CA ASN A 150 3.76 -12.02 3.57
C ASN A 150 3.93 -10.70 2.84
N ARG A 151 2.94 -9.81 2.93
CA ARG A 151 3.08 -8.45 2.39
C ARG A 151 3.97 -7.63 3.30
N LEU A 152 5.11 -7.22 2.77
CA LEU A 152 6.11 -6.40 3.45
C LEU A 152 5.78 -4.90 3.35
N HIS A 153 5.33 -4.46 2.17
CA HIS A 153 5.15 -3.04 1.91
C HIS A 153 4.11 -2.80 0.81
N ARG A 154 3.61 -1.56 0.76
CA ARG A 154 2.70 -1.08 -0.28
C ARG A 154 3.16 0.28 -0.79
N ILE A 155 3.31 0.37 -2.10
CA ILE A 155 3.56 1.62 -2.83
C ILE A 155 2.27 1.94 -3.57
N ASN A 156 1.82 3.18 -3.55
CA ASN A 156 0.65 3.61 -4.31
C ASN A 156 0.86 5.01 -4.87
N GLY A 157 0.07 5.36 -5.87
CA GLY A 157 0.13 6.68 -6.46
C GLY A 157 -0.82 6.83 -7.62
N GLN A 158 -0.77 8.02 -8.19
CA GLN A 158 -1.53 8.37 -9.39
C GLN A 158 -0.66 9.24 -10.29
N GLN A 159 -0.82 9.08 -11.60
CA GLN A 159 -0.15 9.89 -12.60
C GLN A 159 -1.20 10.42 -13.57
N LYS A 160 -1.36 11.75 -13.59
CA LYS A 160 -2.28 12.44 -14.49
C LYS A 160 -1.48 13.00 -15.67
N ALA A 161 -1.93 12.72 -16.88
CA ALA A 161 -1.30 13.20 -18.11
C ALA A 161 -2.35 13.58 -19.16
N PRO A 162 -2.03 14.44 -20.12
CA PRO A 162 -2.91 14.70 -21.26
C PRO A 162 -3.24 13.40 -22.00
N SER A 163 -4.52 13.19 -22.32
CA SER A 163 -4.98 12.07 -23.11
C SER A 163 -4.39 12.13 -24.52
N VAL A 164 -3.87 11.01 -25.02
CA VAL A 164 -3.44 10.93 -26.43
C VAL A 164 -4.61 10.53 -27.33
N ASN A 165 -4.55 10.99 -28.59
CA ASN A 165 -5.47 10.59 -29.66
C ASN A 165 -6.97 10.81 -29.39
N ALA A 166 -7.32 11.72 -28.47
CA ALA A 166 -8.70 11.92 -28.01
C ALA A 166 -9.40 10.60 -27.58
N ALA A 167 -8.62 9.66 -27.06
CA ALA A 167 -9.11 8.37 -26.57
C ALA A 167 -9.45 8.41 -25.07
N GLU A 168 -10.08 7.34 -24.58
CA GLU A 168 -10.48 7.17 -23.19
C GLU A 168 -9.87 5.89 -22.60
N GLY A 169 -9.60 5.87 -21.29
CA GLY A 169 -9.03 4.70 -20.60
C GLY A 169 -7.59 4.39 -21.04
N TRP A 170 -7.24 3.10 -21.20
CA TRP A 170 -5.87 2.68 -21.52
C TRP A 170 -5.31 3.22 -22.85
N PRO A 171 -6.06 3.25 -23.96
CA PRO A 171 -5.57 3.85 -25.22
C PRO A 171 -5.24 5.35 -25.12
N ALA A 172 -5.74 6.04 -24.10
CA ALA A 172 -5.47 7.45 -23.84
C ALA A 172 -4.14 7.71 -23.10
N VAL A 173 -3.53 6.65 -22.55
CA VAL A 173 -2.30 6.74 -21.75
C VAL A 173 -1.08 6.69 -22.67
N ALA A 174 -0.27 7.76 -22.66
CA ALA A 174 0.98 7.77 -23.39
C ALA A 174 2.00 6.77 -22.79
N PRO A 175 2.88 6.14 -23.61
CA PRO A 175 3.95 5.28 -23.10
C PRO A 175 4.83 5.95 -22.04
N ALA A 176 5.14 7.25 -22.23
CA ALA A 176 5.93 8.05 -21.30
C ALA A 176 5.28 8.18 -19.91
N THR A 177 3.94 8.16 -19.83
CA THR A 177 3.22 8.18 -18.54
C THR A 177 3.50 6.91 -17.76
N MET A 178 3.48 5.75 -18.44
CA MET A 178 3.77 4.46 -17.82
C MET A 178 5.25 4.31 -17.43
N GLN A 179 6.17 4.86 -18.23
CA GLN A 179 7.60 4.93 -17.89
C GLN A 179 7.84 5.78 -16.64
N ALA A 180 7.22 6.95 -16.54
CA ALA A 180 7.32 7.80 -15.36
C ALA A 180 6.79 7.11 -14.09
N ILE A 181 5.72 6.31 -14.20
CA ILE A 181 5.23 5.50 -13.07
C ILE A 181 6.27 4.45 -12.66
N ALA A 182 6.95 3.80 -13.61
CA ALA A 182 8.02 2.85 -13.31
C ALA A 182 9.19 3.51 -12.57
N ASP A 183 9.62 4.68 -13.02
CA ASP A 183 10.65 5.49 -12.36
C ASP A 183 10.30 5.76 -10.90
N GLN A 184 9.11 6.31 -10.68
CA GLN A 184 8.59 6.62 -9.35
C GLN A 184 8.46 5.38 -8.47
N THR A 185 8.06 4.24 -9.06
CA THR A 185 7.91 2.98 -8.33
C THR A 185 9.25 2.47 -7.83
N ILE A 186 10.28 2.44 -8.67
CA ILE A 186 11.62 1.98 -8.28
C ILE A 186 12.27 2.93 -7.28
N ASP A 187 12.08 4.24 -7.42
CA ASP A 187 12.64 5.21 -6.47
C ASP A 187 11.99 5.05 -5.08
N GLN A 188 10.67 4.86 -5.01
CA GLN A 188 9.97 4.57 -3.74
C GLN A 188 10.38 3.22 -3.15
N PHE A 189 10.51 2.19 -3.99
CA PHE A 189 10.96 0.86 -3.57
C PHE A 189 12.38 0.92 -2.98
N ALA A 190 13.29 1.64 -3.64
CA ALA A 190 14.66 1.80 -3.18
C ALA A 190 14.76 2.60 -1.88
N ALA A 191 13.96 3.66 -1.75
CA ALA A 191 13.88 4.44 -0.51
C ALA A 191 13.37 3.58 0.66
N TRP A 192 12.34 2.76 0.43
CA TRP A 192 11.83 1.83 1.43
C TRP A 192 12.88 0.79 1.86
N LEU A 193 13.62 0.20 0.91
CA LEU A 193 14.70 -0.73 1.23
C LEU A 193 15.81 -0.07 2.06
N GLY A 194 16.18 1.18 1.74
CA GLY A 194 17.18 1.94 2.47
C GLY A 194 16.76 2.29 3.90
N GLY A 195 15.49 2.65 4.10
CA GLY A 195 14.92 2.93 5.42
C GLY A 195 14.69 1.68 6.28
N SER A 196 14.47 0.53 5.66
CA SER A 196 14.24 -0.75 6.36
C SER A 196 15.54 -1.47 6.75
N ALA A 197 16.70 -1.02 6.26
CA ALA A 197 18.02 -1.61 6.53
C ALA A 197 18.75 -0.99 7.74
N GLY A 198 18.08 -0.09 8.47
CA GLY A 198 18.57 0.62 9.64
C GLY A 198 18.08 0.06 10.97
#